data_AF-A0A7Z9AUX5-F1
#
_entry.id   AF-A0A7Z9AUX5-F1
#
_cell.length_a   1.000
_cell.length_b   1.000
_cell.length_c   1.000
_cell.angle_alpha   90.00
_cell.angle_beta   90.00
_cell.angle_gamma   90.00
#
_symmetry.space_group_name_H-M   'P 1'
#
loop_
_entity.id
_entity.type
_entity.pdbx_description
1 polymer ?
#
loop_
_entity_poly.entity_id
_entity_poly.type
_entity_poly.pdbx_seq_one_letter_code
_entity_poly.pdbx_strand_id
1 'polypeptide(L)'
;MLSDKIENCLNRAQILAEKLKKIEQLEVSIEKDYSTVGGGTYPESLLPTYAVTVKSKQCHAEELQRRLRKGIVPVISRVKNERNYLDMRTIFEEELHQVFVSLEKIFCEEIT
;
A
#
# COMPACT_ATOMS: atom_id res chain seq x y z
N MET A 1 -12.76 2.89 4.12
CA MET A 1 -14.01 3.68 4.12
C MET A 1 -13.91 4.83 5.13
N LEU A 2 -14.55 5.98 4.91
CA LEU A 2 -14.46 7.16 5.80
C LEU A 2 -14.91 6.90 7.24
N SER A 3 -15.89 6.02 7.43
CA SER A 3 -16.40 5.59 8.74
C SER A 3 -15.67 4.38 9.32
N ASP A 4 -14.63 3.88 8.63
CA ASP A 4 -13.94 2.70 9.09
C ASP A 4 -13.10 2.98 10.33
N LYS A 5 -13.21 2.10 11.33
CA LYS A 5 -12.46 2.25 12.58
C LYS A 5 -10.98 2.08 12.30
N ILE A 6 -10.15 2.86 13.01
CA ILE A 6 -8.69 2.76 12.90
C ILE A 6 -8.16 1.35 13.19
N GLU A 7 -8.82 0.61 14.08
CA GLU A 7 -8.50 -0.79 14.41
C GLU A 7 -8.67 -1.73 13.21
N ASN A 8 -9.72 -1.53 12.39
CA ASN A 8 -9.90 -2.31 11.18
C ASN A 8 -8.80 -2.04 10.15
N CYS A 9 -8.35 -0.78 10.04
CA CYS A 9 -7.19 -0.43 9.23
C CYS A 9 -5.91 -1.13 9.72
N LEU A 10 -5.71 -1.20 11.04
CA LEU A 10 -4.57 -1.92 11.63
C LEU A 10 -4.63 -3.42 11.33
N ASN A 11 -5.79 -4.05 11.51
CA ASN A 11 -5.98 -5.48 11.25
C ASN A 11 -5.65 -5.82 9.78
N ARG A 12 -6.16 -5.02 8.84
CA ARG A 12 -5.83 -5.20 7.41
C ARG A 12 -4.35 -4.93 7.12
N ALA A 13 -3.75 -3.91 7.75
CA ALA A 13 -2.33 -3.62 7.61
C ALA A 13 -1.47 -4.81 8.05
N GLN A 14 -1.80 -5.43 9.18
CA GLN A 14 -1.09 -6.61 9.69
C GLN A 14 -1.21 -7.79 8.72
N ILE A 15 -2.42 -8.10 8.24
CA ILE A 15 -2.64 -9.21 7.29
C ILE A 15 -1.83 -9.00 6.01
N LEU A 16 -1.87 -7.79 5.44
CA LEU A 16 -1.14 -7.49 4.21
C LEU A 16 0.38 -7.49 4.44
N ALA A 17 0.87 -6.90 5.53
CA ALA A 17 2.28 -6.86 5.84
C ALA A 17 2.87 -8.28 6.02
N GLU A 18 2.18 -9.17 6.72
CA GLU A 18 2.62 -10.57 6.89
C GLU A 18 2.69 -11.33 5.57
N LYS A 19 1.79 -11.04 4.62
CA LYS A 19 1.87 -11.61 3.26
C LYS A 19 3.07 -11.05 2.49
N LEU A 20 3.25 -9.73 2.51
CA LEU A 20 4.29 -9.05 1.73
C LEU A 20 5.70 -9.29 2.24
N LYS A 21 5.88 -9.54 3.55
CA LYS A 21 7.18 -9.92 4.14
C LYS A 21 7.76 -11.22 3.54
N LYS A 22 6.93 -12.04 2.87
CA LYS A 22 7.39 -13.24 2.16
C LYS A 22 8.15 -12.94 0.87
N ILE A 23 8.05 -11.71 0.35
CA ILE A 23 8.76 -11.26 -0.84
C ILE A 23 10.10 -10.67 -0.38
N GLU A 24 11.20 -11.40 -0.58
CA GLU A 24 12.52 -11.05 -0.04
C GLU A 24 13.07 -9.72 -0.57
N GLN A 25 12.63 -9.31 -1.77
CA GLN A 25 13.02 -8.07 -2.45
C GLN A 25 12.35 -6.83 -1.84
N LEU A 26 11.41 -7.01 -0.90
CA LEU A 26 10.70 -5.92 -0.24
C LEU A 26 11.13 -5.76 1.21
N GLU A 27 11.34 -4.51 1.61
CA GLU A 27 11.26 -4.11 3.01
C GLU A 27 9.84 -3.64 3.31
N VAL A 28 9.21 -4.18 4.36
CA VAL A 28 7.81 -3.92 4.68
C VAL A 28 7.69 -3.41 6.12
N SER A 29 6.97 -2.31 6.32
CA SER A 29 6.62 -1.78 7.65
C SER A 29 5.16 -1.37 7.72
N ILE A 30 4.62 -1.23 8.93
CA ILE A 30 3.30 -0.64 9.18
C ILE A 30 3.53 0.70 9.86
N GLU A 31 2.91 1.76 9.33
CA GLU A 31 3.04 3.10 9.86
C GLU A 31 1.67 3.72 10.12
N LYS A 32 1.58 4.51 11.20
CA LYS A 32 0.45 5.43 11.39
C LYS A 32 0.59 6.57 10.39
N ASP A 33 -0.49 6.91 9.73
CA ASP A 33 -0.53 8.04 8.80
C ASP A 33 -1.88 8.74 8.87
N TYR A 34 -2.08 9.77 8.06
CA TYR A 34 -3.35 10.45 7.92
C TYR A 34 -3.82 10.43 6.47
N SER A 35 -5.05 9.97 6.25
CA SER A 35 -5.70 10.06 4.94
C SER A 35 -6.35 11.43 4.81
N THR A 36 -6.10 12.14 3.72
CA THR A 36 -6.80 13.38 3.38
C THR A 36 -8.19 13.06 2.82
N VAL A 37 -9.24 13.62 3.42
CA VAL A 37 -10.60 13.49 2.91
C VAL A 37 -11.00 14.77 2.20
N GLY A 38 -11.28 14.66 0.89
CA GLY A 38 -11.79 15.76 0.06
C GLY A 38 -10.87 16.11 -1.10
N GLY A 39 -11.41 16.02 -2.32
CA GLY A 39 -10.79 16.57 -3.52
C GLY A 39 -11.45 17.90 -3.83
N GLY A 40 -10.87 19.00 -3.34
CA GLY A 40 -11.36 20.36 -3.57
C GLY A 40 -12.48 20.79 -2.63
N THR A 41 -12.33 21.97 -2.01
CA THR A 41 -13.34 22.75 -1.26
C THR A 41 -13.79 22.30 0.13
N TYR A 42 -13.60 21.05 0.56
CA TYR A 42 -13.89 20.64 1.95
C TYR A 42 -12.65 20.87 2.85
N PRO A 43 -12.80 21.42 4.09
CA PRO A 43 -11.67 21.61 4.98
C PRO A 43 -10.94 20.29 5.19
N GLU A 44 -9.61 20.32 5.09
CA GLU A 44 -8.69 19.17 5.14
C GLU A 44 -8.88 18.36 6.43
N SER A 45 -9.86 17.46 6.42
CA SER A 45 -10.05 16.54 7.53
C SER A 45 -9.08 15.39 7.34
N LEU A 46 -8.07 15.37 8.20
CA LEU A 46 -7.07 14.31 8.30
C LEU A 46 -7.68 13.16 9.10
N LEU A 47 -7.89 12.00 8.46
CA LEU A 47 -8.39 10.81 9.13
C LEU A 47 -7.23 9.88 9.53
N PRO A 48 -7.04 9.59 10.84
CA PRO A 48 -5.96 8.72 11.32
C PRO A 48 -6.05 7.28 10.78
N THR A 49 -5.10 6.87 9.93
CA THR A 49 -5.08 5.57 9.25
C THR A 49 -3.82 4.76 9.61
N TYR A 50 -3.79 3.52 9.13
CA TYR A 50 -2.58 2.72 9.04
C TYR A 50 -2.25 2.46 7.58
N ALA A 51 -0.98 2.62 7.22
CA ALA A 51 -0.47 2.29 5.91
C ALA A 51 0.53 1.15 6.01
N VAL A 52 0.51 0.25 5.03
CA VAL A 52 1.62 -0.68 4.80
C VAL A 52 2.60 0.03 3.88
N THR A 53 3.84 0.22 4.34
CA THR A 53 4.88 0.85 3.53
C THR A 53 5.80 -0.21 2.95
N VAL A 54 6.04 -0.11 1.65
CA VAL A 54 6.92 -1.03 0.93
C VAL A 54 8.05 -0.28 0.25
N LYS A 55 9.27 -0.81 0.38
CA LYS A 55 10.45 -0.34 -0.34
C LYS A 55 11.07 -1.52 -1.07
N SER A 56 11.30 -1.36 -2.36
CA SER A 56 12.03 -2.34 -3.15
C SER A 56 13.52 -2.21 -2.88
N LYS A 57 14.21 -3.36 -2.80
CA LYS A 57 15.68 -3.43 -2.78
C LYS A 57 16.29 -3.30 -4.18
N GLN A 58 15.48 -3.43 -5.23
CA GLN A 58 15.94 -3.49 -6.63
C GLN A 58 15.62 -2.21 -7.43
N CYS A 59 14.65 -1.41 -6.99
CA CYS A 59 14.24 -0.20 -7.72
C CYS A 59 13.77 0.94 -6.78
N HIS A 60 13.72 2.16 -7.33
CA HIS A 60 13.24 3.34 -6.62
C HIS A 60 11.72 3.30 -6.39
N ALA A 61 11.25 4.09 -5.43
CA ALA A 61 9.85 4.09 -5.01
C ALA A 61 8.90 4.48 -6.16
N GLU A 62 9.27 5.46 -6.97
CA GLU A 62 8.52 5.94 -8.13
C GLU A 62 8.42 4.87 -9.22
N GLU A 63 9.49 4.10 -9.40
CA GLU A 63 9.51 3.00 -10.36
C GLU A 63 8.60 1.85 -9.89
N LEU A 64 8.67 1.49 -8.61
CA LEU A 64 7.74 0.53 -8.02
C LEU A 64 6.28 1.02 -8.14
N GLN A 65 6.01 2.29 -7.83
CA GLN A 65 4.68 2.89 -8.01
C GLN A 65 4.20 2.79 -9.47
N ARG A 66 5.08 3.09 -10.42
CA ARG A 66 4.78 2.99 -11.86
C ARG A 66 4.44 1.57 -12.27
N ARG A 67 5.16 0.57 -11.75
CA ARG A 67 4.90 -0.86 -12.01
C ARG A 67 3.57 -1.30 -11.40
N LEU A 68 3.30 -0.91 -10.15
CA LEU A 68 2.03 -1.16 -9.47
C LEU A 68 0.83 -0.59 -10.25
N ARG A 69 0.95 0.62 -10.78
CA ARG A 69 -0.10 1.26 -11.60
C ARG A 69 -0.33 0.56 -12.95
N LYS A 70 0.68 -0.10 -13.50
CA LYS A 70 0.62 -0.79 -14.80
C LYS A 70 0.28 -2.28 -14.69
N GLY A 71 0.19 -2.83 -13.48
CA GLY A 71 -0.20 -4.21 -13.25
C GLY A 71 -1.62 -4.50 -13.75
N ILE A 72 -1.94 -5.79 -13.90
CA ILE A 72 -3.28 -6.27 -14.31
C ILE A 72 -4.37 -5.70 -13.39
N VAL A 73 -4.08 -5.65 -12.08
CA VAL A 73 -4.87 -4.89 -11.11
C VAL A 73 -4.05 -3.66 -10.72
N PRO A 74 -4.42 -2.46 -11.21
CA PRO A 74 -3.70 -1.24 -10.88
C PRO A 74 -3.78 -0.94 -9.38
N VAL A 75 -2.64 -0.90 -8.70
CA VAL A 75 -2.55 -0.47 -7.30
C VAL A 75 -1.99 0.95 -7.25
N ILE A 76 -2.75 1.88 -6.67
CA ILE A 76 -2.34 3.27 -6.52
C ILE A 76 -1.79 3.47 -5.11
N SER A 77 -0.49 3.62 -5.00
CA SER A 77 0.22 3.97 -3.77
C SER A 77 0.53 5.48 -3.73
N ARG A 78 0.86 5.98 -2.54
CA ARG A 78 1.49 7.29 -2.37
C ARG A 78 2.97 7.12 -2.08
N VAL A 79 3.84 7.81 -2.81
CA VAL A 79 5.28 7.83 -2.52
C VAL A 79 5.57 8.87 -1.44
N LYS A 80 6.30 8.46 -0.40
CA LYS A 80 6.79 9.30 0.70
C LYS A 80 8.04 8.65 1.29
N ASN A 81 9.07 9.44 1.60
CA ASN A 81 10.32 8.95 2.21
C ASN A 81 10.96 7.75 1.47
N GLU A 82 10.98 7.75 0.13
CA GLU A 82 11.48 6.63 -0.69
C GLU A 82 10.72 5.30 -0.48
N ARG A 83 9.46 5.35 -0.05
CA ARG A 83 8.60 4.18 0.17
C ARG A 83 7.22 4.39 -0.46
N ASN A 84 6.60 3.31 -0.85
CA ASN A 84 5.22 3.28 -1.33
C ASN A 84 4.28 3.00 -0.15
N TYR A 85 3.41 3.95 0.17
CA TYR A 85 2.39 3.85 1.20
C TYR A 85 1.11 3.29 0.58
N LEU A 86 0.67 2.14 1.09
CA LEU A 86 -0.61 1.50 0.77
C LEU A 86 -1.58 1.81 1.91
N ASP A 87 -2.50 2.75 1.69
CA ASP A 87 -3.42 3.22 2.72
C ASP A 87 -4.56 2.21 2.96
N MET A 88 -4.66 1.66 4.17
CA MET A 88 -5.69 0.69 4.51
C MET A 88 -7.07 1.33 4.64
N ARG A 89 -7.20 2.65 4.56
CA ARG A 89 -8.49 3.31 4.42
C ARG A 89 -9.13 3.02 3.06
N THR A 90 -8.32 2.83 2.03
CA THR A 90 -8.78 2.65 0.64
C THR A 90 -8.62 1.22 0.13
N ILE A 91 -7.98 0.35 0.91
CA ILE A 91 -7.80 -1.08 0.58
C ILE A 91 -8.67 -1.91 1.53
N PHE A 92 -9.61 -2.63 0.94
CA PHE A 92 -10.56 -3.50 1.64
C PHE A 92 -10.02 -4.92 1.82
N GLU A 93 -10.67 -5.73 2.67
CA GLU A 93 -10.17 -7.05 3.06
C GLU A 93 -10.11 -8.02 1.87
N GLU A 94 -11.12 -7.97 1.01
CA GLU A 94 -11.25 -8.72 -0.23
C GLU A 94 -10.17 -8.35 -1.27
N GLU A 95 -9.61 -7.14 -1.20
CA GLU A 95 -8.58 -6.64 -2.12
C GLU A 95 -7.16 -7.02 -1.67
N LEU A 96 -6.95 -7.39 -0.40
CA LEU A 96 -5.62 -7.67 0.15
C LEU A 96 -4.88 -8.76 -0.64
N HIS A 97 -5.61 -9.77 -1.12
CA HIS A 97 -5.02 -10.82 -1.95
C HIS A 97 -4.57 -10.28 -3.31
N GLN A 98 -5.35 -9.41 -3.95
CA GLN A 98 -5.01 -8.81 -5.24
C GLN A 98 -3.79 -7.88 -5.13
N VAL A 99 -3.68 -7.12 -4.04
CA VAL A 99 -2.52 -6.27 -3.76
C VAL A 99 -1.26 -7.13 -3.58
N PHE A 100 -1.36 -8.22 -2.83
CA PHE A 100 -0.26 -9.18 -2.66
C PHE A 100 0.20 -9.75 -4.01
N VAL A 101 -0.71 -10.29 -4.81
CA VAL A 101 -0.39 -10.88 -6.13
C VAL A 101 0.23 -9.85 -7.07
N SER A 102 -0.23 -8.59 -7.01
CA SER A 102 0.32 -7.51 -7.84
C SER A 102 1.79 -7.22 -7.50
N LEU A 103 2.13 -7.19 -6.20
CA LEU A 103 3.51 -7.05 -5.75
C LEU A 103 4.34 -8.30 -6.04
N GLU A 104 3.82 -9.49 -5.80
CA GLU A 104 4.51 -10.76 -6.07
C GLU A 104 4.91 -10.88 -7.54
N LYS A 105 3.99 -10.59 -8.49
CA LYS A 105 4.29 -10.65 -9.93
C LYS A 105 5.41 -9.71 -10.36
N ILE A 106 5.45 -8.50 -9.79
CA ILE A 106 6.52 -7.53 -10.07
C ILE A 106 7.90 -8.15 -9.77
N PHE A 107 8.03 -8.96 -8.73
CA PHE A 107 9.32 -9.53 -8.34
C PHE A 107 9.55 -10.97 -8.85
N CYS A 108 8.50 -11.70 -9.22
CA CYS A 108 8.63 -13.01 -9.87
C CYS A 108 9.00 -12.91 -11.36
N GLU A 109 8.59 -11.85 -12.06
CA GLU A 109 8.88 -11.66 -13.50
C GLU A 109 10.34 -11.28 -13.80
N GLU A 110 11.19 -11.10 -12.79
CA GLU A 110 12.63 -10.78 -12.98
C GLU A 110 13.54 -12.03 -13.07
N ILE A 111 12.99 -13.24 -13.18
CA ILE A 111 13.75 -14.51 -13.37
C ILE A 111 13.59 -15.06 -14.81
N THR A 112 13.50 -14.23 -15.84
CA THR A 112 13.56 -14.69 -17.24
C THR A 112 14.39 -13.75 -18.08
#